data_AF-A0A2A2HRI1-F1
#
_entry.id   AF-A0A2A2HRI1-F1
#
_cell.length_a   1.000
_cell.length_b   1.000
_cell.length_c   1.000
_cell.angle_alpha   90.00
_cell.angle_beta   90.00
_cell.angle_gamma   90.00
#
_symmetry.space_group_name_H-M   'P 1'
#
loop_
_entity.id
_entity.type
_entity.pdbx_description
1 polymer ?
#
loop_
_entity_poly.entity_id
_entity_poly.type
_entity_poly.pdbx_seq_one_letter_code
_entity_poly.pdbx_strand_id
1 'polypeptide(L)'
;MELEALKQLLSSLDINPDEIKDERYAKAFRILFSIIEQQNEEIEFLKAENQKLRDEINLLKGEKAKPKIRGSKKNEDISSEKERRNRKLP
;
A
#
# COMPACT_ATOMS: atom_id res chain seq x y z
N MET A 1 -5.36 -16.99 12.92
CA MET A 1 -5.37 -18.31 12.26
C MET A 1 -4.51 -18.20 11.03
N GLU A 2 -3.57 -19.11 10.82
CA GLU A 2 -2.84 -19.17 9.54
C GLU A 2 -3.85 -19.37 8.40
N LEU A 3 -3.70 -18.62 7.31
CA LEU A 3 -4.54 -18.73 6.11
C LEU A 3 -4.63 -20.19 5.63
N GLU A 4 -3.53 -20.93 5.80
CA GLU A 4 -3.43 -22.33 5.41
C GLU A 4 -4.31 -23.25 6.26
N ALA A 5 -4.41 -23.00 7.56
CA ALA A 5 -5.30 -23.76 8.44
C ALA A 5 -6.78 -23.52 8.08
N LEU A 6 -7.14 -22.28 7.68
CA LEU A 6 -8.49 -21.95 7.22
C LEU A 6 -8.82 -22.62 5.88
N LYS A 7 -7.87 -22.66 4.93
CA LYS A 7 -8.04 -23.37 3.66
C LYS A 7 -8.23 -24.87 3.87
N GLN A 8 -7.40 -25.49 4.72
CA GLN A 8 -7.52 -26.91 5.05
C GLN A 8 -8.86 -27.22 5.71
N LEU A 9 -9.32 -26.36 6.63
CA LEU A 9 -10.62 -26.52 7.27
C LEU A 9 -11.76 -26.38 6.26
N LEU A 10 -11.70 -25.39 5.36
CA LEU A 10 -12.69 -25.22 4.30
C LEU A 10 -12.74 -26.44 3.36
N SER A 11 -11.58 -26.94 2.93
CA SER A 11 -11.49 -28.17 2.12
C SER A 11 -12.03 -29.40 2.86
N SER A 12 -11.85 -29.47 4.18
CA SER A 12 -12.36 -30.59 4.98
C SER A 12 -13.88 -30.60 5.14
N LEU A 13 -14.55 -29.45 4.95
CA LEU A 13 -15.99 -29.35 5.06
C LEU A 13 -16.73 -29.94 3.84
N ASP A 14 -16.05 -30.08 2.70
CA ASP A 14 -16.55 -30.72 1.47
C ASP A 14 -17.99 -30.29 1.11
N ILE A 15 -18.25 -28.98 1.17
CA ILE A 15 -19.59 -28.43 0.98
C ILE A 15 -19.83 -28.22 -0.51
N ASN A 16 -20.73 -29.02 -1.08
CA ASN A 16 -21.28 -28.79 -2.42
C ASN A 16 -22.73 -28.23 -2.31
N PRO A 17 -22.96 -26.95 -2.66
CA PRO A 17 -24.31 -26.36 -2.64
C PRO A 17 -25.32 -27.09 -3.54
N ASP A 18 -24.86 -27.81 -4.56
CA ASP A 18 -25.72 -28.56 -5.49
C ASP A 18 -26.22 -29.89 -4.90
N GLU A 19 -25.56 -30.40 -3.86
CA GLU A 19 -25.96 -31.61 -3.14
C GLU A 19 -26.89 -31.32 -1.95
N ILE A 20 -27.10 -30.04 -1.64
CA ILE A 20 -28.00 -29.62 -0.56
C ILE A 20 -29.45 -29.84 -1.00
N LYS A 21 -30.12 -30.79 -0.35
CA LYS A 21 -31.52 -31.17 -0.64
C LYS A 21 -32.53 -30.06 -0.41
N ASP A 22 -32.29 -29.20 0.57
CA ASP A 22 -33.16 -28.07 0.87
C ASP A 22 -32.76 -26.87 0.00
N GLU A 23 -33.63 -26.53 -0.95
CA GLU A 23 -33.42 -25.46 -1.91
C GLU A 23 -33.23 -24.08 -1.25
N ARG A 24 -33.82 -23.85 -0.08
CA ARG A 24 -33.65 -22.57 0.65
C ARG A 24 -32.21 -22.43 1.13
N TYR A 25 -31.66 -23.50 1.70
CA TYR A 25 -30.27 -23.51 2.17
C TYR A 25 -29.30 -23.49 0.98
N ALA A 26 -29.54 -24.27 -0.08
CA ALA A 26 -28.73 -24.24 -1.30
C ALA A 26 -28.61 -22.82 -1.89
N LYS A 27 -29.74 -22.11 -1.99
CA LYS A 27 -29.78 -20.73 -2.47
C LYS A 27 -29.03 -19.78 -1.54
N ALA A 28 -29.17 -19.92 -0.23
CA ALA A 28 -28.45 -19.10 0.73
C ALA A 28 -26.92 -19.25 0.60
N PHE A 29 -26.42 -20.48 0.47
CA PHE A 29 -24.99 -20.74 0.26
C PHE A 29 -24.47 -20.14 -1.04
N ARG A 30 -25.20 -20.30 -2.15
CA ARG A 30 -24.81 -19.69 -3.45
C ARG A 30 -24.71 -18.16 -3.36
N ILE A 31 -25.66 -17.51 -2.68
CA ILE A 31 -25.63 -16.05 -2.47
C ILE A 31 -24.43 -15.67 -1.59
N LEU A 32 -24.19 -16.40 -0.50
CA LEU A 32 -23.05 -16.12 0.38
C LEU A 32 -21.72 -16.25 -0.35
N PHE A 33 -21.52 -17.30 -1.15
CA PHE A 33 -20.30 -17.47 -1.95
C PHE A 33 -20.13 -16.34 -2.97
N SER A 34 -21.19 -15.94 -3.68
CA SER A 34 -21.12 -14.81 -4.60
C SER A 34 -20.73 -13.50 -3.90
N ILE A 35 -21.28 -13.26 -2.70
CA ILE A 35 -20.91 -12.07 -1.90
C ILE A 35 -19.44 -12.13 -1.49
N ILE A 36 -18.96 -13.29 -1.04
CA ILE A 36 -17.56 -13.48 -0.62
C ILE A 36 -16.61 -13.26 -1.82
N GLU A 37 -16.96 -13.77 -3.00
CA GLU A 37 -16.19 -13.56 -4.24
C GLU A 37 -16.09 -12.07 -4.55
N GLN A 38 -17.22 -11.36 -4.59
CA GLN A 38 -17.25 -9.92 -4.86
C GLN A 38 -16.47 -9.12 -3.82
N GLN A 39 -16.56 -9.48 -2.54
CA GLN A 39 -15.78 -8.85 -1.48
C GLN A 39 -14.28 -9.09 -1.64
N ASN A 40 -13.88 -10.29 -2.07
CA ASN A 40 -12.47 -10.61 -2.26
C ASN A 40 -11.88 -9.84 -3.45
N GLU A 41 -12.64 -9.69 -4.54
CA GLU A 41 -12.26 -8.84 -5.68
C GLU A 41 -12.05 -7.38 -5.25
N GLU A 42 -13.00 -6.82 -4.49
CA GLU A 42 -12.90 -5.45 -3.97
C GLU A 42 -11.69 -5.27 -3.04
N ILE A 43 -11.42 -6.25 -2.18
CA ILE A 43 -10.25 -6.22 -1.28
C ILE A 43 -8.94 -6.20 -2.08
N GLU A 44 -8.81 -7.04 -3.11
CA GLU A 44 -7.60 -7.05 -3.95
C GLU A 44 -7.44 -5.74 -4.73
N PHE A 45 -8.54 -5.18 -5.26
CA PHE A 45 -8.53 -3.87 -5.89
C PHE A 45 -8.04 -2.78 -4.92
N LEU A 46 -8.62 -2.71 -3.72
CA LEU A 46 -8.25 -1.72 -2.70
C LEU A 46 -6.80 -1.89 -2.21
N LYS A 47 -6.31 -3.13 -2.09
CA LYS A 47 -4.90 -3.39 -1.75
C LYS A 47 -3.97 -2.83 -2.82
N ALA A 48 -4.28 -3.06 -4.09
CA ALA A 48 -3.49 -2.55 -5.21
C ALA A 48 -3.48 -1.02 -5.25
N GLU A 49 -4.64 -0.39 -5.05
CA GLU A 49 -4.75 1.07 -5.00
C GLU A 49 -4.00 1.65 -3.79
N ASN A 50 -4.12 1.03 -2.62
CA ASN A 50 -3.39 1.46 -1.43
C ASN A 50 -1.88 1.39 -1.65
N GLN A 51 -1.39 0.33 -2.30
CA GLN A 51 0.03 0.18 -2.63
C GLN A 51 0.49 1.28 -3.59
N LYS A 52 -0.28 1.53 -4.66
CA LYS A 52 0.01 2.61 -5.61
C LYS A 52 0.09 3.98 -4.94
N LEU A 53 -0.86 4.29 -4.05
CA LEU A 53 -0.86 5.55 -3.29
C LEU A 53 0.32 5.66 -2.33
N ARG A 54 0.73 4.55 -1.69
CA ARG A 54 1.95 4.53 -0.85
C ARG A 54 3.19 4.83 -1.67
N ASP A 55 3.29 4.25 -2.85
CA ASP A 55 4.43 4.45 -3.75
C ASP A 55 4.47 5.90 -4.25
N GLU A 56 3.32 6.47 -4.60
CA GLU A 56 3.21 7.88 -4.98
C GLU A 56 3.58 8.83 -3.83
N ILE A 57 3.12 8.54 -2.60
CA ILE A 57 3.51 9.29 -1.40
C ILE A 57 5.03 9.23 -1.18
N ASN A 58 5.65 8.06 -1.38
CA ASN A 58 7.08 7.89 -1.21
C ASN A 58 7.87 8.64 -2.28
N LEU A 59 7.39 8.63 -3.53
CA LEU A 59 7.97 9.39 -4.64
C LEU A 59 7.91 10.90 -4.36
N LEU A 60 6.74 11.41 -3.96
CA LEU A 60 6.53 12.84 -3.69
C LEU A 60 7.32 13.34 -2.47
N LYS A 61 7.51 12.50 -1.45
CA LYS A 61 8.32 12.85 -0.27
C LYS A 61 9.83 12.85 -0.55
N GLY A 62 10.24 12.34 -1.72
CA GLY A 62 11.60 11.94 -2.01
C GLY A 62 11.93 10.70 -1.17
N GLU A 63 12.39 9.63 -1.82
CA GLU A 63 12.68 8.32 -1.19
C GLU A 63 13.52 8.39 0.10
N LYS A 64 14.26 9.49 0.29
CA LYS A 64 14.97 9.81 1.53
C LYS A 64 14.19 10.86 2.33
N ALA A 65 13.69 10.44 3.50
CA ALA A 65 13.28 11.37 4.55
C ALA A 65 14.38 12.43 4.76
N LYS A 66 13.98 13.70 4.97
CA LYS A 66 14.90 14.82 5.19
C LYS A 66 16.02 14.38 6.16
N PRO A 67 17.30 14.47 5.76
CA PRO A 67 18.39 14.00 6.60
C PRO A 67 18.28 14.60 8.01
N LYS A 68 18.30 13.77 9.04
CA LYS A 68 18.36 14.24 10.45
C LYS A 68 19.63 15.04 10.74
N ILE A 69 20.65 14.88 9.88
CA ILE A 69 21.90 15.61 9.95
C ILE A 69 21.63 17.05 9.50
N ARG A 70 21.76 17.99 10.44
CA ARG A 70 21.81 19.42 10.11
C ARG A 70 23.12 19.67 9.36
N GLY A 71 23.07 20.43 8.25
CA GLY A 71 24.29 20.86 7.56
C GLY A 71 25.25 21.53 8.55
N SER A 72 26.55 21.25 8.44
CA SER A 72 27.54 21.87 9.31
C SER A 72 27.47 23.38 9.12
N LYS A 73 27.12 24.14 10.16
CA LYS A 73 27.30 25.59 10.14
C LYS A 73 28.80 25.86 10.28
N LYS A 74 29.50 25.96 9.15
CA LYS A 74 30.76 26.71 9.14
C LYS A 74 30.38 28.18 9.28
N ASN A 75 30.84 28.84 10.33
CA ASN A 75 30.68 30.29 10.54
C ASN A 75 31.61 31.09 9.60
N GLU A 76 31.80 30.61 8.38
CA GLU A 76 32.61 31.27 7.37
C GLU A 76 31.67 32.17 6.55
N ASP A 77 32.11 33.39 6.30
CA ASP A 77 31.41 34.32 5.41
C ASP A 77 31.44 33.75 3.99
N ILE A 78 30.33 33.10 3.59
CA ILE A 78 30.15 32.47 2.28
C ILE A 78 29.81 33.51 1.19
N SER A 79 29.85 34.81 1.54
CA SER A 79 29.47 35.88 0.63
C SER A 79 30.50 36.04 -0.49
N SER A 80 30.05 35.83 -1.74
CA SER A 80 30.81 36.17 -2.95
C SER A 80 30.95 37.69 -3.17
N GLU A 81 30.51 38.52 -2.24
CA GLU A 81 30.53 39.99 -2.36
C GLU A 81 31.95 40.54 -2.46
N LYS A 82 32.93 39.91 -1.79
CA LYS A 82 34.35 40.26 -1.95
C LYS A 82 34.83 40.03 -3.38
N GLU A 83 34.47 38.92 -4.00
CA GLU A 83 34.83 38.63 -5.40
C GLU A 83 34.10 39.55 -6.38
N ARG A 84 32.83 39.90 -6.12
CA ARG A 84 32.06 40.85 -6.95
C ARG A 84 32.65 42.26 -6.91
N ARG A 85 33.12 42.72 -5.75
CA ARG A 85 33.77 44.03 -5.61
C ARG A 85 35.10 44.08 -6.36
N ASN A 86 35.90 43.00 -6.31
CA ASN A 86 37.17 42.93 -7.03
C ASN A 86 36.98 42.88 -8.57
N ARG A 87 35.83 42.40 -9.07
CA ARG A 87 35.50 42.39 -10.51
C ARG A 87 35.12 43.74 -11.10
N LYS A 88 34.96 44.79 -10.28
CA LYS A 88 34.53 46.13 -10.72
C LYS A 88 35.68 47.14 -10.89
N LEU A 89 36.93 46.73 -10.71
CA LEU A 89 38.10 47.57 -10.97
C LEU A 89 38.67 47.23 -12.35
N PRO A 90 38.64 48.15 -13.34
CA PRO A 90 39.55 48.08 -14.48
C PRO A 90 41.00 48.35 -14.06
#